data_AF-A0A3F3GZ68-F1
#
_entry.id   AF-A0A3F3GZ68-F1
#
_cell.length_a   1.000
_cell.length_b   1.000
_cell.length_c   1.000
_cell.angle_alpha   90.00
_cell.angle_beta   90.00
_cell.angle_gamma   90.00
#
_symmetry.space_group_name_H-M   'P 1'
#
loop_
_entity.id
_entity.type
_entity.pdbx_description
1 polymer ?
#
loop_
_entity_poly.entity_id
_entity_poly.type
_entity_poly.pdbx_seq_one_letter_code
_entity_poly.pdbx_strand_id
1 'polypeptide(L)'
;MFFLVSLTIIGLLFLTAIVKAHHLARRRRIIRAMLKREVNQALAEQNQQNDNNFDFDVHTPKEVHDYLKKQFEDENALNLGDGLFIDVKTEYLFYDLDHADADGNLYFIENFDEIEHYEVVAETEETKTIAANFLDFDDGDFVHTTLSRRENPVIGTSPADYFEKLLKKCVKQNRQAYQDYLVSQER
;
A
#
# COMPACT_ATOMS: atom_id res chain seq x y z
N MET A 1 3.31 50.80 6.92
CA MET A 1 4.58 50.03 6.90
C MET A 1 4.43 48.61 7.47
N PHE A 2 3.70 48.41 8.57
CA PHE A 2 3.53 47.07 9.20
C PHE A 2 2.86 46.00 8.31
N PHE A 3 1.90 46.37 7.47
CA PHE A 3 1.15 45.42 6.61
C PHE A 3 1.98 44.76 5.50
N LEU A 4 3.02 45.45 5.01
CA LEU A 4 3.91 44.91 3.97
C LEU A 4 4.93 43.92 4.55
N VAL A 5 5.33 44.11 5.82
CA VAL A 5 6.28 43.25 6.52
C VAL A 5 5.61 41.95 6.96
N SER A 6 4.33 41.99 7.38
CA SER A 6 3.59 40.77 7.72
C SER A 6 3.32 39.87 6.51
N LEU A 7 3.00 40.46 5.35
CA LEU A 7 2.75 39.70 4.12
C LEU A 7 4.00 38.97 3.62
N THR A 8 5.18 39.61 3.71
CA THR A 8 6.44 39.00 3.29
C THR A 8 6.89 37.89 4.24
N ILE A 9 6.67 38.03 5.55
CA ILE A 9 6.95 36.98 6.53
C ILE A 9 6.04 35.76 6.29
N ILE A 10 4.74 35.96 6.04
CA ILE A 10 3.81 34.87 5.73
C ILE A 10 4.23 34.16 4.44
N GLY A 11 4.57 34.90 3.39
CA GLY A 11 5.06 34.31 2.14
C GLY A 11 6.33 33.47 2.32
N LEU A 12 7.27 33.93 3.15
CA LEU A 12 8.50 33.19 3.46
C LEU A 12 8.21 31.91 4.27
N LEU A 13 7.24 31.93 5.18
CA LEU A 13 6.80 30.75 5.93
C LEU A 13 6.14 29.71 5.03
N PHE A 14 5.29 30.12 4.08
CA PHE A 14 4.71 29.20 3.09
C PHE A 14 5.78 28.58 2.18
N LEU A 15 6.73 29.39 1.70
CA LEU A 15 7.81 28.89 0.85
C LEU A 15 8.68 27.86 1.57
N THR A 16 9.03 28.11 2.83
CA THR A 16 9.81 27.18 3.65
C THR A 16 9.04 25.91 3.99
N ALA A 17 7.73 26.00 4.22
CA ALA A 17 6.87 24.84 4.42
C ALA A 17 6.79 23.96 3.15
N ILE A 18 6.62 24.56 1.97
CA ILE A 18 6.57 23.84 0.68
C ILE A 18 7.92 23.16 0.40
N VAL A 19 9.04 23.85 0.60
CA VAL A 19 10.38 23.28 0.38
C VAL A 19 10.65 22.14 1.36
N LYS A 20 10.27 22.28 2.64
CA LYS A 20 10.39 21.21 3.63
C LYS A 20 9.49 20.02 3.30
N ALA A 21 8.25 20.25 2.88
CA ALA A 21 7.32 19.21 2.45
C ALA A 21 7.84 18.44 1.23
N HIS A 22 8.36 19.16 0.23
CA HIS A 22 8.96 18.55 -0.96
C HIS A 22 10.23 17.75 -0.62
N HIS A 23 11.09 18.29 0.24
CA HIS A 23 12.31 17.60 0.67
C HIS A 23 11.99 16.37 1.54
N LEU A 24 10.95 16.43 2.37
CA LEU A 24 10.46 15.30 3.15
C LEU A 24 9.85 14.23 2.24
N ALA A 25 9.03 14.62 1.26
CA ALA A 25 8.46 13.70 0.27
C ALA A 25 9.56 13.02 -0.57
N ARG A 26 10.63 13.75 -0.94
CA ARG A 26 11.77 13.20 -1.67
C ARG A 26 12.61 12.24 -0.81
N ARG A 27 12.88 12.59 0.46
CA ARG A 27 13.59 11.69 1.39
C ARG A 27 12.77 10.45 1.71
N ARG A 28 11.45 10.59 1.88
CA ARG A 28 10.55 9.44 2.04
C ARG A 28 10.57 8.55 0.81
N ARG A 29 10.55 9.09 -0.41
CA ARG A 29 10.70 8.30 -1.65
C ARG A 29 12.03 7.55 -1.74
N ILE A 30 13.14 8.16 -1.31
CA ILE A 30 14.47 7.51 -1.34
C ILE A 30 14.57 6.41 -0.28
N ILE A 31 14.12 6.67 0.94
CA ILE A 31 14.06 5.67 2.02
C ILE A 31 13.09 4.55 1.65
N ARG A 32 11.98 4.86 0.97
CA ARG A 32 11.01 3.89 0.42
C ARG A 32 11.57 3.05 -0.73
N ALA A 33 12.35 3.61 -1.65
CA ALA A 33 13.02 2.83 -2.68
C ALA A 33 14.10 1.90 -2.10
N MET A 34 14.75 2.31 -0.99
CA MET A 34 15.67 1.45 -0.25
C MET A 34 14.92 0.36 0.52
N LEU A 35 13.82 0.68 1.22
CA LEU A 35 12.98 -0.29 1.92
C LEU A 35 12.29 -1.26 0.95
N LYS A 36 11.75 -0.81 -0.19
CA LYS A 36 11.15 -1.69 -1.22
C LYS A 36 12.21 -2.61 -1.84
N ARG A 37 13.45 -2.13 -2.01
CA ARG A 37 14.58 -3.01 -2.39
C ARG A 37 14.93 -3.98 -1.28
N GLU A 38 15.07 -3.54 -0.04
CA GLU A 38 15.39 -4.40 1.10
C GLU A 38 14.27 -5.41 1.39
N VAL A 39 13.00 -5.04 1.20
CA VAL A 39 11.82 -5.91 1.33
C VAL A 39 11.75 -6.89 0.18
N ASN A 40 11.89 -6.44 -1.08
CA ASN A 40 11.92 -7.34 -2.22
C ASN A 40 13.13 -8.27 -2.16
N GLN A 41 14.25 -7.78 -1.61
CA GLN A 41 15.46 -8.56 -1.38
C GLN A 41 15.32 -9.47 -0.15
N ALA A 42 14.62 -9.07 0.90
CA ALA A 42 14.32 -9.92 2.06
C ALA A 42 13.29 -11.00 1.71
N LEU A 43 12.29 -10.67 0.87
CA LEU A 43 11.35 -11.63 0.29
C LEU A 43 12.11 -12.58 -0.65
N ALA A 44 13.05 -12.06 -1.45
CA ALA A 44 13.94 -12.89 -2.27
C ALA A 44 14.92 -13.75 -1.44
N GLU A 45 15.44 -13.26 -0.32
CA GLU A 45 16.36 -13.98 0.58
C GLU A 45 15.61 -15.03 1.42
N GLN A 46 14.38 -14.72 1.85
CA GLN A 46 13.47 -15.67 2.47
C GLN A 46 13.06 -16.76 1.45
N ASN A 47 12.91 -16.39 0.17
CA ASN A 47 12.69 -17.33 -0.94
C ASN A 47 13.93 -18.16 -1.28
N GLN A 48 15.15 -17.61 -1.14
CA GLN A 48 16.41 -18.36 -1.31
C GLN A 48 16.67 -19.35 -0.17
N GLN A 49 16.16 -19.10 1.04
CA GLN A 49 16.19 -20.08 2.14
C GLN A 49 15.17 -21.21 1.96
N ASN A 50 14.23 -21.08 1.01
CA ASN A 50 13.18 -22.03 0.71
C ASN A 50 13.48 -22.85 -0.57
N ASP A 51 14.72 -23.31 -0.78
CA ASP A 51 15.17 -24.24 -1.87
C ASP A 51 14.70 -23.94 -3.33
N ASN A 52 14.07 -22.80 -3.59
CA ASN A 52 13.51 -22.42 -4.90
C ASN A 52 14.29 -21.23 -5.44
N ASN A 53 15.33 -21.55 -6.21
CA ASN A 53 16.19 -20.59 -6.91
C ASN A 53 15.44 -19.95 -8.11
N PHE A 54 14.41 -19.15 -7.85
CA PHE A 54 13.66 -18.41 -8.87
C PHE A 54 14.38 -17.09 -9.17
N ASP A 55 14.95 -16.98 -10.37
CA ASP A 55 15.67 -15.79 -10.82
C ASP A 55 14.72 -14.86 -11.59
N PHE A 56 14.27 -13.80 -10.93
CA PHE A 56 13.30 -12.85 -11.48
C PHE A 56 13.77 -12.13 -12.75
N ASP A 57 15.09 -12.04 -12.99
CA ASP A 57 15.65 -11.29 -14.13
C ASP A 57 15.61 -12.05 -15.46
N VAL A 58 15.37 -13.37 -15.43
CA VAL A 58 15.35 -14.23 -16.63
C VAL A 58 13.95 -14.73 -17.01
N HIS A 59 12.94 -14.38 -16.21
CA HIS A 59 11.56 -14.82 -16.40
C HIS A 59 10.68 -13.72 -17.02
N THR A 60 9.68 -14.14 -17.79
CA THR A 60 8.67 -13.23 -18.33
C THR A 60 7.79 -12.68 -17.21
N PRO A 61 7.17 -11.50 -17.37
CA PRO A 61 6.25 -10.94 -16.36
C PRO A 61 5.13 -11.90 -15.96
N LYS A 62 4.66 -12.73 -16.90
CA LYS A 62 3.67 -13.78 -16.64
C LYS A 62 4.21 -14.91 -15.77
N GLU A 63 5.43 -15.39 -16.01
CA GLU A 63 6.05 -16.44 -15.19
C GLU A 63 6.31 -15.94 -13.76
N VAL A 64 6.73 -14.68 -13.62
CA VAL A 64 6.89 -14.03 -12.31
C VAL A 64 5.54 -13.91 -11.58
N HIS A 65 4.51 -13.45 -12.28
CA HIS A 65 3.14 -13.40 -11.77
C HIS A 65 2.67 -14.77 -11.26
N ASP A 66 2.76 -15.81 -12.10
CA ASP A 66 2.27 -17.15 -11.77
C ASP A 66 3.03 -17.75 -10.59
N TYR A 67 4.34 -17.47 -10.47
CA TYR A 67 5.17 -17.87 -9.33
C TYR A 67 4.70 -17.20 -8.03
N LEU A 68 4.55 -15.88 -8.02
CA LEU A 68 4.18 -15.11 -6.82
C LEU A 68 2.75 -15.42 -6.37
N LYS A 69 1.82 -15.53 -7.31
CA LYS A 69 0.43 -15.92 -7.01
C LYS A 69 0.40 -17.30 -6.32
N LYS A 70 1.13 -18.27 -6.87
CA LYS A 70 1.23 -19.59 -6.28
C LYS A 70 1.84 -19.55 -4.87
N GLN A 71 2.84 -18.70 -4.63
CA GLN A 71 3.41 -18.54 -3.30
C GLN A 71 2.37 -18.04 -2.28
N PHE A 72 1.58 -17.02 -2.62
CA PHE A 72 0.49 -16.56 -1.77
C PHE A 72 -0.56 -17.66 -1.51
N GLU A 73 -0.90 -18.45 -2.55
CA GLU A 73 -1.82 -19.59 -2.40
C GLU A 73 -1.24 -20.68 -1.48
N ASP A 74 0.04 -21.03 -1.63
CA ASP A 74 0.74 -22.06 -0.85
C ASP A 74 0.93 -21.63 0.62
N GLU A 75 1.11 -20.33 0.88
CA GLU A 75 1.24 -19.77 2.23
C GLU A 75 -0.09 -19.61 2.99
N ASN A 76 -1.20 -20.05 2.38
CA ASN A 76 -2.58 -19.92 2.88
C ASN A 76 -3.03 -18.46 3.03
N ALA A 77 -2.65 -17.59 2.08
CA ALA A 77 -3.21 -16.25 2.02
C ALA A 77 -4.74 -16.30 1.85
N LEU A 78 -5.43 -15.33 2.46
CA LEU A 78 -6.87 -15.20 2.36
C LEU A 78 -7.22 -14.57 1.01
N ASN A 79 -7.82 -15.35 0.11
CA ASN A 79 -8.44 -14.83 -1.10
C ASN A 79 -9.79 -14.19 -0.73
N LEU A 80 -9.89 -12.88 -0.86
CA LEU A 80 -11.11 -12.12 -0.55
C LEU A 80 -12.03 -11.92 -1.75
N GLY A 81 -11.57 -12.25 -2.96
CA GLY A 81 -12.24 -11.97 -4.23
C GLY A 81 -11.65 -10.73 -4.93
N ASP A 82 -12.09 -10.50 -6.17
CA ASP A 82 -11.65 -9.35 -6.98
C ASP A 82 -10.12 -9.24 -7.15
N GLY A 83 -9.46 -10.40 -7.31
CA GLY A 83 -8.01 -10.50 -7.44
C GLY A 83 -7.22 -10.25 -6.14
N LEU A 84 -7.87 -9.95 -5.01
CA LEU A 84 -7.21 -9.61 -3.75
C LEU A 84 -6.90 -10.85 -2.90
N PHE A 85 -5.60 -11.04 -2.63
CA PHE A 85 -5.07 -12.00 -1.68
C PHE A 85 -4.36 -11.27 -0.54
N ILE A 86 -4.59 -11.73 0.69
CA ILE A 86 -4.03 -11.12 1.88
C ILE A 86 -3.26 -12.17 2.70
N ASP A 87 -1.96 -11.96 2.86
CA ASP A 87 -1.20 -12.66 3.90
C ASP A 87 -1.14 -11.80 5.16
N VAL A 88 -1.95 -12.17 6.14
CA VAL A 88 -2.04 -11.50 7.44
C VAL A 88 -0.84 -11.76 8.35
N LYS A 89 0.00 -12.77 8.06
CA LYS A 89 1.21 -13.05 8.85
C LYS A 89 2.33 -12.10 8.49
N THR A 90 2.50 -11.85 7.20
CA THR A 90 3.54 -10.95 6.67
C THR A 90 3.04 -9.52 6.46
N GLU A 91 1.73 -9.30 6.57
CA GLU A 91 1.07 -7.99 6.35
C GLU A 91 1.23 -7.48 4.91
N TYR A 92 1.29 -8.40 3.94
CA TYR A 92 1.27 -8.08 2.51
C TYR A 92 -0.09 -8.37 1.88
N LEU A 93 -0.41 -7.56 0.88
CA LEU A 93 -1.53 -7.74 -0.04
C LEU A 93 -0.98 -7.93 -1.45
N PHE A 94 -1.53 -8.91 -2.14
CA PHE A 94 -1.26 -9.22 -3.55
C PHE A 94 -2.55 -8.96 -4.32
N TYR A 95 -2.46 -8.16 -5.37
CA TYR A 95 -3.54 -7.94 -6.32
C TYR A 95 -3.19 -8.60 -7.64
N ASP A 96 -3.99 -9.60 -8.02
CA ASP A 96 -4.02 -10.17 -9.36
C ASP A 96 -4.80 -9.21 -10.27
N LEU A 97 -4.10 -8.60 -11.23
CA LEU A 97 -4.70 -7.62 -12.13
C LEU A 97 -5.26 -8.33 -13.36
N ASP A 98 -6.53 -8.06 -13.68
CA ASP A 98 -7.15 -8.56 -14.91
C ASP A 98 -6.42 -8.08 -16.19
N HIS A 99 -5.72 -6.95 -16.10
CA HIS A 99 -4.97 -6.33 -17.20
C HIS A 99 -3.62 -5.84 -16.69
N ALA A 100 -2.62 -5.87 -17.58
CA ALA A 100 -1.31 -5.35 -17.26
C ALA A 100 -1.36 -3.84 -16.93
N ASP A 101 -0.59 -3.43 -15.94
CA ASP A 101 -0.38 -2.02 -15.59
C ASP A 101 0.44 -1.28 -16.66
N ALA A 102 0.77 -0.02 -16.40
CA ALA A 102 1.55 0.82 -17.31
C ALA A 102 2.97 0.27 -17.61
N ASP A 103 3.52 -0.53 -16.69
CA ASP A 103 4.85 -1.14 -16.79
C ASP A 103 4.78 -2.59 -17.32
N GLY A 104 3.59 -3.10 -17.59
CA GLY A 104 3.37 -4.45 -18.11
C GLY A 104 3.24 -5.53 -17.03
N ASN A 105 3.15 -5.16 -15.75
CA ASN A 105 2.95 -6.10 -14.66
C ASN A 105 1.49 -6.54 -14.57
N LEU A 106 1.27 -7.83 -14.33
CA LEU A 106 -0.06 -8.41 -14.12
C LEU A 106 -0.46 -8.44 -12.64
N TYR A 107 0.34 -7.83 -11.77
CA TYR A 107 0.09 -7.78 -10.35
C TYR A 107 0.75 -6.55 -9.74
N PHE A 108 0.33 -6.24 -8.52
CA PHE A 108 1.16 -5.50 -7.60
C PHE A 108 1.10 -6.15 -6.20
N ILE A 109 2.15 -5.93 -5.43
CA ILE A 109 2.27 -6.38 -4.04
C ILE A 109 2.57 -5.15 -3.21
N GLU A 110 1.76 -4.90 -2.20
CA GLU A 110 2.00 -3.79 -1.26
C GLU A 110 1.89 -4.29 0.18
N ASN A 111 2.51 -3.54 1.10
CA ASN A 111 2.34 -3.78 2.53
C ASN A 111 1.16 -2.93 3.05
N PHE A 112 0.45 -3.43 4.06
CA PHE A 112 -0.59 -2.63 4.71
C PHE A 112 -0.11 -1.31 5.31
N ASP A 113 1.15 -1.24 5.76
CA ASP A 113 1.77 -0.02 6.27
C ASP A 113 2.00 1.03 5.17
N GLU A 114 1.96 0.64 3.89
CA GLU A 114 2.05 1.56 2.76
C GLU A 114 0.69 2.18 2.40
N ILE A 115 -0.41 1.86 3.08
CA ILE A 115 -1.71 2.49 2.82
C ILE A 115 -1.71 3.92 3.40
N GLU A 116 -1.92 4.91 2.53
CA GLU A 116 -2.04 6.31 2.92
C GLU A 116 -3.49 6.67 3.24
N HIS A 117 -4.40 6.30 2.36
CA HIS A 117 -5.81 6.65 2.45
C HIS A 117 -6.70 5.54 1.88
N TYR A 118 -7.93 5.45 2.39
CA TYR A 118 -8.97 4.65 1.76
C TYR A 118 -10.33 5.33 1.92
N GLU A 119 -11.23 5.05 0.98
CA GLU A 119 -12.63 5.47 1.03
C GLU A 119 -13.57 4.38 0.50
N VAL A 120 -14.81 4.38 0.97
CA VAL A 120 -15.87 3.52 0.44
C VAL A 120 -16.60 4.31 -0.64
N VAL A 121 -16.45 3.89 -1.89
CA VAL A 121 -16.99 4.63 -3.05
C VAL A 121 -18.39 4.17 -3.45
N ALA A 122 -18.72 2.90 -3.19
CA ALA A 122 -20.04 2.33 -3.46
C ALA A 122 -20.36 1.22 -2.46
N GLU A 123 -21.61 1.13 -2.05
CA GLU A 123 -22.08 0.09 -1.14
C GLU A 123 -23.52 -0.31 -1.51
N THR A 124 -23.73 -1.61 -1.69
CA THR A 124 -25.04 -2.24 -1.89
C THR A 124 -25.30 -3.25 -0.77
N GLU A 125 -26.43 -3.95 -0.78
CA GLU A 125 -26.66 -5.06 0.15
C GLU A 125 -25.72 -6.25 -0.11
N GLU A 126 -25.23 -6.42 -1.35
CA GLU A 126 -24.46 -7.60 -1.76
C GLU A 126 -22.95 -7.34 -1.84
N THR A 127 -22.55 -6.10 -2.14
CA THR A 127 -21.17 -5.74 -2.44
C THR A 127 -20.78 -4.39 -1.85
N LYS A 128 -19.47 -4.18 -1.68
CA LYS A 128 -18.88 -2.91 -1.27
C LYS A 128 -17.63 -2.67 -2.11
N THR A 129 -17.52 -1.50 -2.71
CA THR A 129 -16.33 -1.08 -3.45
C THR A 129 -15.54 -0.12 -2.58
N ILE A 130 -14.28 -0.48 -2.32
CA ILE A 130 -13.35 0.28 -1.50
C ILE A 130 -12.22 0.76 -2.40
N ALA A 131 -11.97 2.06 -2.40
CA ALA A 131 -10.83 2.67 -3.07
C ALA A 131 -9.69 2.83 -2.06
N ALA A 132 -8.52 2.26 -2.34
CA ALA A 132 -7.33 2.38 -1.51
C ALA A 132 -6.20 3.07 -2.30
N ASN A 133 -5.58 4.06 -1.68
CA ASN A 133 -4.39 4.75 -2.18
C ASN A 133 -3.19 4.33 -1.31
N PHE A 134 -2.13 3.90 -2.00
CA PHE A 134 -0.87 3.49 -1.41
C PHE A 134 0.14 4.62 -1.53
N LEU A 135 1.09 4.70 -0.60
CA LEU A 135 2.06 5.78 -0.48
C LEU A 135 2.91 5.96 -1.75
N ASP A 136 3.08 4.90 -2.54
CA ASP A 136 3.86 4.89 -3.78
C ASP A 136 3.03 5.16 -5.04
N PHE A 137 1.71 5.32 -4.90
CA PHE A 137 0.82 5.75 -5.98
C PHE A 137 0.82 7.28 -6.07
N ASP A 138 0.56 7.82 -7.26
CA ASP A 138 0.43 9.27 -7.42
C ASP A 138 -0.81 9.79 -6.64
N ASP A 139 -0.76 11.07 -6.23
CA ASP A 139 -1.86 11.72 -5.52
C ASP A 139 -3.14 11.66 -6.39
N GLY A 140 -4.09 10.82 -5.99
CA GLY A 140 -5.35 10.63 -6.71
C GLY A 140 -5.50 9.28 -7.43
N ASP A 141 -4.46 8.45 -7.44
CA ASP A 141 -4.53 7.09 -7.95
C ASP A 141 -5.03 6.12 -6.87
N PHE A 142 -6.10 5.39 -7.19
CA PHE A 142 -6.73 4.46 -6.26
C PHE A 142 -6.92 3.10 -6.90
N VAL A 143 -6.60 2.06 -6.15
CA VAL A 143 -7.04 0.70 -6.44
C VAL A 143 -8.47 0.57 -5.95
N HIS A 144 -9.36 0.22 -6.86
CA HIS A 144 -10.77 -0.01 -6.55
C HIS A 144 -10.98 -1.51 -6.39
N THR A 145 -11.46 -1.94 -5.22
CA THR A 145 -11.73 -3.35 -4.93
C THR A 145 -13.19 -3.54 -4.55
N THR A 146 -13.91 -4.34 -5.33
CA THR A 146 -15.31 -4.67 -5.11
C THR A 146 -15.45 -6.04 -4.48
N LEU A 147 -15.76 -6.06 -3.18
CA LEU A 147 -15.82 -7.27 -2.38
C LEU A 147 -17.25 -7.62 -1.98
N SER A 148 -17.49 -8.91 -1.72
CA SER A 148 -18.77 -9.37 -1.23
C SER A 148 -19.04 -8.90 0.20
N ARG A 149 -20.28 -8.51 0.47
CA ARG A 149 -20.82 -8.25 1.82
C ARG A 149 -21.49 -9.49 2.44
N ARG A 150 -21.51 -10.61 1.72
CA ARG A 150 -22.00 -11.87 2.26
C ARG A 150 -21.00 -12.40 3.26
N GLU A 151 -21.49 -12.92 4.37
CA GLU A 151 -20.67 -13.58 5.38
C GLU A 151 -19.88 -14.73 4.77
N ASN A 152 -18.57 -14.71 5.00
CA ASN A 152 -17.67 -15.80 4.66
C ASN A 152 -17.31 -16.54 5.96
N PRO A 153 -17.59 -17.86 6.05
CA PRO A 153 -17.42 -18.62 7.28
C PRO A 153 -15.96 -18.81 7.70
N VAL A 154 -14.99 -18.65 6.79
CA VAL A 154 -13.56 -18.77 7.08
C VAL A 154 -13.07 -17.57 7.89
N ILE A 155 -13.49 -16.36 7.51
CA ILE A 155 -13.09 -15.11 8.18
C ILE A 155 -14.10 -14.64 9.24
N GLY A 156 -15.27 -15.28 9.33
CA GLY A 156 -16.31 -14.98 10.33
C GLY A 156 -16.99 -13.62 10.16
N THR A 157 -16.88 -13.03 8.96
CA THR A 157 -17.45 -11.74 8.57
C THR A 157 -17.52 -11.68 7.04
N SER A 158 -18.02 -10.60 6.45
CA SER A 158 -17.94 -10.40 5.00
C SER A 158 -16.51 -10.04 4.55
N PRO A 159 -16.07 -10.45 3.34
CA PRO A 159 -14.78 -10.03 2.77
C PRO A 159 -14.62 -8.50 2.71
N ALA A 160 -15.69 -7.80 2.33
CA ALA A 160 -15.74 -6.34 2.31
C ALA A 160 -15.44 -5.72 3.69
N ASP A 161 -16.16 -6.15 4.73
CA ASP A 161 -16.01 -5.57 6.07
C ASP A 161 -14.69 -6.00 6.72
N TYR A 162 -14.19 -7.20 6.39
CA TYR A 162 -12.87 -7.65 6.80
C TYR A 162 -11.77 -6.76 6.23
N PHE A 163 -11.79 -6.54 4.92
CA PHE A 163 -10.79 -5.70 4.26
C PHE A 163 -10.84 -4.26 4.77
N GLU A 164 -12.03 -3.65 4.84
CA GLU A 164 -12.21 -2.30 5.39
C GLU A 164 -11.64 -2.16 6.81
N LYS A 165 -11.85 -3.18 7.65
CA LYS A 165 -11.33 -3.21 9.02
C LYS A 165 -9.80 -3.24 9.05
N LEU A 166 -9.16 -3.99 8.15
CA LEU A 166 -7.70 -4.01 8.01
C LEU A 166 -7.19 -2.63 7.58
N LEU A 167 -7.75 -2.04 6.52
CA LEU A 167 -7.37 -0.71 6.04
C LEU A 167 -7.49 0.35 7.16
N LYS A 168 -8.60 0.32 7.90
CA LYS A 168 -8.86 1.24 9.02
C LYS A 168 -7.83 1.12 10.15
N LYS A 169 -7.39 -0.10 10.46
CA LYS A 169 -6.34 -0.35 11.47
C LYS A 169 -5.04 0.31 11.04
N CYS A 170 -4.64 0.11 9.78
CA CYS A 170 -3.34 0.52 9.24
C CYS A 170 -3.26 2.05 9.08
N VAL A 171 -4.27 2.68 8.47
CA VAL A 171 -4.33 4.14 8.36
C VAL A 171 -4.29 4.83 9.74
N LYS A 172 -4.93 4.24 10.75
CA LYS A 172 -4.87 4.76 12.12
C LYS A 172 -3.46 4.65 12.70
N GLN A 173 -2.77 3.54 12.49
CA GLN A 173 -1.39 3.33 12.94
C GLN A 173 -0.43 4.31 12.25
N ASN A 174 -0.53 4.45 10.92
CA ASN A 174 0.28 5.37 10.13
C ASN A 174 0.10 6.83 10.55
N ARG A 175 -1.15 7.25 10.80
CA ARG A 175 -1.44 8.60 11.32
C ARG A 175 -0.79 8.82 12.69
N GLN A 176 -0.84 7.83 13.58
CA GLN A 176 -0.23 7.95 14.92
C GLN A 176 1.30 8.05 14.83
N ALA A 177 1.94 7.18 14.05
CA ALA A 177 3.39 7.20 13.84
C ALA A 177 3.88 8.55 13.29
N TYR A 178 3.11 9.16 12.38
CA TYR A 178 3.43 10.49 11.87
C TYR A 178 3.31 11.59 12.94
N GLN A 179 2.27 11.56 13.77
CA GLN A 179 2.11 12.51 14.88
C GLN A 179 3.27 12.39 15.88
N ASP A 180 3.66 11.17 16.24
CA ASP A 180 4.76 10.91 17.17
C ASP A 180 6.11 11.39 16.60
N TYR A 181 6.33 11.19 15.30
CA TYR A 181 7.50 11.73 14.60
C TYR A 181 7.55 13.27 14.66
N LEU A 182 6.44 13.96 14.36
CA LEU A 182 6.40 15.43 14.42
C LEU A 182 6.76 15.95 15.81
N VAL A 183 6.21 15.34 16.87
CA VAL A 183 6.55 15.67 18.27
C VAL A 183 8.03 15.43 18.58
N SER A 184 8.64 14.40 17.99
CA SER A 184 10.07 14.10 18.20
C SER A 184 11.01 15.11 17.53
N GLN A 185 10.59 15.78 16.46
CA GLN A 185 11.38 16.77 15.73
C GLN A 185 11.36 18.15 16.41
N GLU A 186 10.46 18.36 17.37
CA GLU A 186 10.33 19.60 18.15
C GLU A 186 11.12 19.56 19.48
N ARG A 187 11.82 18.45 19.78
CA ARG A 187 12.68 18.26 20.95
C ARG A 187 14.16 18.37 20.58
#